data_AF-A0A1Y4AQ40-F1
#
_entry.id   AF-A0A1Y4AQ40-F1
#
_cell.length_a   1.000
_cell.length_b   1.000
_cell.length_c   1.000
_cell.angle_alpha   90.00
_cell.angle_beta   90.00
_cell.angle_gamma   90.00
#
_symmetry.space_group_name_H-M   'P 1'
#
loop_
_entity.id
_entity.type
_entity.pdbx_description
1 polymer ?
#
loop_
_entity_poly.entity_id
_entity_poly.type
_entity_poly.pdbx_seq_one_letter_code
_entity_poly.pdbx_strand_id
1 'polypeptide(L)'
;MQLLTDYWDMAGRLGWDLSSDQVRFPHDLFAAHDEAAAQAAIQEERGMAGKFRVRRKVLRKYVFAAGGLLIRPAASQKELTDEGKALHHCVSTYGKRHAGGQTAIFFIRRKSSPGSSYYTLELDEKELIVRQNRGLRNGPRTPEVQAFEDLWLSWVRAGAPKDKSGKPVIQMKKGEEVA
;
A
#
# COMPACT_ATOMS: atom_id res chain seq x y z
N MET A 1 -33.45 -6.50 -11.95
CA MET A 1 -33.72 -6.08 -10.55
C MET A 1 -32.47 -5.72 -9.75
N GLN A 2 -31.24 -6.02 -10.18
CA GLN A 2 -30.01 -5.61 -9.45
C GLN A 2 -29.77 -4.08 -9.48
N LEU A 3 -29.96 -3.42 -10.63
CA LEU A 3 -29.66 -1.98 -10.82
C LEU A 3 -30.33 -1.03 -9.81
N LEU A 4 -31.62 -1.26 -9.49
CA LEU A 4 -32.36 -0.40 -8.55
C LEU A 4 -31.88 -0.59 -7.12
N THR A 5 -31.60 -1.83 -6.73
CA THR A 5 -31.06 -2.16 -5.41
C THR A 5 -29.64 -1.60 -5.26
N ASP A 6 -28.80 -1.74 -6.29
CA ASP A 6 -27.44 -1.18 -6.32
C ASP A 6 -27.49 0.35 -6.20
N TYR A 7 -28.42 0.99 -6.91
CA TYR A 7 -28.66 2.42 -6.81
C TYR A 7 -29.07 2.84 -5.38
N TRP A 8 -30.06 2.19 -4.76
CA TRP A 8 -30.48 2.54 -3.40
C TRP A 8 -29.37 2.34 -2.37
N ASP A 9 -28.57 1.28 -2.50
CA ASP A 9 -27.41 1.06 -1.65
C ASP A 9 -26.38 2.19 -1.78
N MET A 10 -26.11 2.65 -3.01
CA MET A 10 -25.19 3.77 -3.26
C MET A 10 -25.75 5.10 -2.75
N ALA A 11 -27.03 5.39 -3.04
CA ALA A 11 -27.73 6.58 -2.57
C ALA A 11 -27.71 6.66 -1.03
N GLY A 12 -27.99 5.54 -0.35
CA GLY A 12 -27.90 5.45 1.12
C GLY A 12 -26.48 5.70 1.65
N ARG A 13 -25.44 5.14 1.00
CA ARG A 13 -24.03 5.38 1.37
C ARG A 13 -23.60 6.83 1.16
N LEU A 14 -24.13 7.47 0.11
CA LEU A 14 -23.92 8.89 -0.19
C LEU A 14 -24.70 9.83 0.74
N GLY A 15 -25.59 9.30 1.57
CA GLY A 15 -26.44 10.07 2.48
C GLY A 15 -27.60 10.79 1.78
N TRP A 16 -28.02 10.31 0.61
CA TRP A 16 -29.19 10.84 -0.09
C TRP A 16 -30.48 10.41 0.64
N ASP A 17 -31.49 11.28 0.59
CA ASP A 17 -32.76 11.04 1.27
C ASP A 17 -33.65 10.08 0.47
N LEU A 18 -33.59 8.79 0.82
CA LEU A 18 -34.44 7.74 0.23
C LEU A 18 -35.94 7.86 0.60
N SER A 19 -36.33 8.80 1.47
CA SER A 19 -37.73 9.12 1.72
C SER A 19 -38.31 10.10 0.68
N SER A 20 -37.46 10.80 -0.05
CA SER A 20 -37.86 11.63 -1.19
C SER A 20 -38.24 10.78 -2.39
N ASP A 21 -39.43 10.96 -2.94
CA ASP A 21 -39.90 10.21 -4.11
C ASP A 21 -38.99 10.39 -5.33
N GLN A 22 -38.36 11.57 -5.49
CA GLN A 22 -37.44 11.84 -6.60
C GLN A 22 -36.15 11.00 -6.51
N VAL A 23 -35.70 10.72 -5.29
CA VAL A 23 -34.52 9.88 -5.03
C VAL A 23 -34.93 8.41 -5.01
N ARG A 24 -36.08 8.08 -4.43
CA ARG A 24 -36.56 6.69 -4.34
C ARG A 24 -36.95 6.12 -5.70
N PHE A 25 -37.52 6.95 -6.57
CA PHE A 25 -38.02 6.61 -7.90
C PHE A 25 -37.51 7.60 -8.95
N PRO A 26 -36.21 7.55 -9.30
CA PRO A 26 -35.64 8.45 -10.29
C PRO A 26 -36.33 8.28 -11.64
N HIS A 27 -36.52 9.40 -12.35
CA HIS A 27 -37.15 9.40 -13.67
C HIS A 27 -36.36 8.58 -14.70
N ASP A 28 -35.02 8.67 -14.63
CA ASP A 28 -34.10 7.81 -15.37
C ASP A 28 -33.20 7.06 -14.38
N LEU A 29 -33.52 5.79 -14.14
CA LEU A 29 -32.78 4.93 -13.23
C LEU A 29 -31.34 4.68 -13.69
N PHE A 30 -31.07 4.61 -15.00
CA PHE A 30 -29.74 4.35 -15.51
C PHE A 30 -28.83 5.55 -15.26
N ALA A 31 -29.29 6.75 -15.60
CA ALA A 31 -28.54 7.98 -15.34
C ALA A 31 -28.30 8.19 -13.84
N ALA A 32 -29.33 7.97 -13.00
CA ALA A 32 -29.22 8.11 -11.55
C ALA A 32 -28.26 7.07 -10.93
N HIS A 33 -28.27 5.84 -11.44
CA HIS A 33 -27.31 4.81 -11.07
C HIS A 33 -25.88 5.23 -11.40
N ASP A 34 -25.63 5.67 -12.64
CA ASP A 34 -24.28 6.03 -13.09
C ASP A 34 -23.72 7.23 -12.32
N GLU A 35 -24.58 8.21 -12.00
CA GLU A 35 -24.21 9.32 -11.13
C GLU A 35 -23.87 8.84 -9.71
N ALA A 36 -24.73 8.03 -9.10
CA ALA A 36 -24.51 7.50 -7.77
C ALA A 36 -23.21 6.66 -7.71
N ALA A 37 -22.95 5.87 -8.74
CA ALA A 37 -21.72 5.08 -8.86
C ALA A 37 -20.48 5.99 -8.96
N ALA A 38 -20.52 7.04 -9.78
CA ALA A 38 -19.42 7.99 -9.91
C ALA A 38 -19.15 8.72 -8.58
N GLN A 39 -20.19 9.20 -7.90
CA GLN A 39 -20.05 9.87 -6.61
C GLN A 39 -19.55 8.93 -5.52
N ALA A 40 -20.05 7.69 -5.46
CA ALA A 40 -19.61 6.67 -4.51
C ALA A 40 -18.13 6.33 -4.70
N ALA A 41 -17.67 6.22 -5.96
CA ALA A 41 -16.26 6.03 -6.28
C ALA A 41 -15.38 7.19 -5.78
N ILE A 42 -15.82 8.44 -5.98
CA ILE A 42 -15.12 9.63 -5.47
C ILE A 42 -15.05 9.64 -3.95
N GLN A 43 -16.15 9.28 -3.26
CA GLN A 43 -16.19 9.24 -1.80
C GLN A 43 -15.30 8.13 -1.24
N GLU A 44 -15.32 6.94 -1.85
CA GLU A 44 -14.44 5.83 -1.51
C GLU A 44 -12.97 6.23 -1.72
N GLU A 45 -12.63 6.86 -2.84
CA GLU A 45 -11.27 7.35 -3.11
C GLU A 45 -10.81 8.38 -2.08
N ARG A 46 -11.66 9.34 -1.72
CA ARG A 46 -11.36 10.34 -0.66
C ARG A 46 -11.13 9.66 0.69
N GLY A 47 -11.98 8.70 1.06
CA GLY A 47 -11.82 7.91 2.29
C GLY A 47 -10.51 7.10 2.28
N MET A 48 -10.17 6.50 1.14
CA MET A 48 -8.95 5.74 0.96
C MET A 48 -7.69 6.63 1.02
N ALA A 49 -7.70 7.80 0.39
CA ALA A 49 -6.59 8.74 0.43
C ALA A 49 -6.25 9.15 1.89
N GLY A 50 -7.28 9.42 2.69
CA GLY A 50 -7.13 9.69 4.13
C GLY A 50 -6.47 8.52 4.88
N LYS A 51 -6.96 7.30 4.64
CA LYS A 51 -6.39 6.07 5.25
C LYS A 51 -4.94 5.85 4.84
N PHE A 52 -4.61 5.99 3.56
CA PHE A 52 -3.24 5.91 3.05
C PHE A 52 -2.31 6.95 3.68
N ARG A 53 -2.79 8.17 3.88
CA ARG A 53 -2.02 9.24 4.55
C ARG A 53 -1.67 8.87 5.98
N VAL A 54 -2.64 8.38 6.75
CA VAL A 54 -2.41 7.90 8.13
C VAL A 54 -1.46 6.71 8.11
N ARG A 55 -1.71 5.75 7.22
CA ARG A 55 -0.91 4.54 7.07
C ARG A 55 0.57 4.84 6.79
N ARG A 56 0.84 5.77 5.87
CA ARG A 56 2.20 6.22 5.55
C ARG A 56 2.91 6.82 6.77
N LYS A 57 2.20 7.60 7.60
CA LYS A 57 2.78 8.16 8.84
C LYS A 57 3.18 7.06 9.81
N VAL A 58 2.33 6.05 10.00
CA VAL A 58 2.61 4.89 10.86
C VAL A 58 3.81 4.10 10.35
N LEU A 59 3.86 3.81 9.04
CA LEU A 59 4.94 3.01 8.44
C LEU A 59 6.24 3.78 8.18
N ARG A 60 6.25 5.11 8.36
CA ARG A 60 7.45 5.95 8.17
C ARG A 60 8.62 5.52 9.06
N LYS A 61 8.33 4.93 10.23
CA LYS A 61 9.36 4.38 11.11
C LYS A 61 10.21 3.31 10.42
N TYR A 62 9.66 2.57 9.45
CA TYR A 62 10.34 1.50 8.72
C TYR A 62 10.99 1.93 7.39
N VAL A 63 10.99 3.24 7.07
CA VAL A 63 11.76 3.76 5.92
C VAL A 63 13.24 3.61 6.19
N PHE A 64 13.95 3.00 5.25
CA PHE A 64 15.36 2.63 5.37
C PHE A 64 16.06 2.72 4.02
N ALA A 65 17.38 2.96 4.03
CA ALA A 65 18.17 3.00 2.81
C ALA A 65 19.64 2.64 3.07
N ALA A 66 20.16 1.66 2.33
CA ALA A 66 21.52 1.14 2.45
C ALA A 66 21.95 0.51 1.13
N GLY A 67 23.26 0.46 0.85
CA GLY A 67 23.81 -0.28 -0.31
C GLY A 67 23.17 0.08 -1.65
N GLY A 68 22.94 1.38 -1.93
CA GLY A 68 22.31 1.81 -3.19
C GLY A 68 20.80 1.55 -3.31
N LEU A 69 20.17 0.91 -2.32
CA LEU A 69 18.73 0.63 -2.29
C LEU A 69 18.03 1.45 -1.21
N LEU A 70 16.71 1.62 -1.38
CA LEU A 70 15.82 2.21 -0.38
C LEU A 70 14.50 1.46 -0.32
N ILE A 71 13.86 1.49 0.83
CA ILE A 71 12.52 0.91 1.04
C ILE A 71 11.58 1.97 1.63
N ARG A 72 10.37 2.03 1.07
CA ARG A 72 9.33 2.97 1.51
C ARG A 72 7.93 2.34 1.44
N PRO A 73 6.98 2.74 2.31
CA PRO A 73 5.62 2.25 2.22
C PRO A 73 4.91 2.75 0.96
N ALA A 74 3.95 1.98 0.46
CA ALA A 74 3.05 2.39 -0.61
C ALA A 74 2.20 3.60 -0.16
N ALA A 75 2.11 4.61 -1.02
CA ALA A 75 1.56 5.92 -0.70
C ALA A 75 0.07 6.08 -0.95
N SER A 76 -0.46 5.34 -1.93
CA SER A 76 -1.79 5.53 -2.48
C SER A 76 -2.21 4.28 -3.25
N GLN A 77 -3.51 4.17 -3.51
CA GLN A 77 -4.03 3.15 -4.41
C GLN A 77 -3.41 3.26 -5.80
N LYS A 78 -3.25 4.50 -6.30
CA LYS A 78 -2.63 4.76 -7.60
C LYS A 78 -1.22 4.20 -7.70
N GLU A 79 -0.38 4.39 -6.67
CA GLU A 79 0.97 3.80 -6.69
C GLU A 79 0.94 2.27 -6.75
N LEU A 80 0.03 1.61 -6.01
CA LEU A 80 -0.12 0.16 -6.08
C LEU A 80 -0.55 -0.28 -7.49
N THR A 81 -1.51 0.41 -8.10
CA THR A 81 -1.97 0.14 -9.46
C THR A 81 -0.84 0.32 -10.48
N ASP A 82 -0.10 1.43 -10.39
CA ASP A 82 1.01 1.75 -11.30
C ASP A 82 2.16 0.73 -11.13
N GLU A 83 2.48 0.32 -9.90
CA GLU A 83 3.47 -0.72 -9.62
C GLU A 83 3.05 -2.07 -10.20
N GLY A 84 1.78 -2.44 -10.06
CA GLY A 84 1.29 -3.71 -10.60
C GLY A 84 1.30 -3.76 -12.12
N LYS A 85 1.02 -2.62 -12.77
CA LYS A 85 1.18 -2.48 -14.23
C LYS A 85 2.65 -2.62 -14.64
N ALA A 86 3.56 -1.93 -13.94
CA ALA A 86 4.99 -1.94 -14.26
C ALA A 86 5.65 -3.30 -14.03
N LEU A 87 5.26 -4.02 -12.97
CA LEU A 87 5.82 -5.33 -12.63
C LEU A 87 5.01 -6.51 -13.19
N HIS A 88 3.92 -6.26 -13.92
CA HIS A 88 3.01 -7.28 -14.45
C HIS A 88 2.49 -8.28 -13.39
N HIS A 89 2.16 -7.79 -12.20
CA HIS A 89 1.54 -8.61 -11.15
C HIS A 89 0.46 -7.84 -10.39
N CYS A 90 -0.57 -8.54 -9.94
CA CYS A 90 -1.73 -7.93 -9.29
C CYS A 90 -1.41 -7.48 -7.86
N VAL A 91 -0.98 -6.22 -7.68
CA VAL A 91 -0.84 -5.58 -6.35
C VAL A 91 -1.97 -4.61 -6.00
N SER A 92 -2.90 -4.36 -6.93
CA SER A 92 -4.06 -3.49 -6.72
C SER A 92 -5.03 -4.00 -5.65
N THR A 93 -5.13 -5.32 -5.47
CA THR A 93 -6.00 -5.99 -4.47
C THR A 93 -5.55 -5.77 -3.03
N TYR A 94 -4.31 -5.32 -2.80
CA TYR A 94 -3.78 -5.06 -1.46
C TYR A 94 -4.21 -3.70 -0.92
N GLY A 95 -4.75 -2.82 -1.76
CA GLY A 95 -5.13 -1.45 -1.42
C GLY A 95 -5.93 -1.27 -0.14
N LYS A 96 -7.10 -1.92 -0.07
CA LYS A 96 -8.00 -1.85 1.09
C LYS A 96 -7.35 -2.42 2.35
N ARG A 97 -6.67 -3.58 2.23
CA ARG A 97 -5.97 -4.24 3.34
C ARG A 97 -4.80 -3.41 3.88
N HIS A 98 -4.01 -2.82 2.98
CA HIS A 98 -2.89 -1.96 3.33
C HIS A 98 -3.33 -0.67 4.01
N ALA A 99 -4.28 0.03 3.40
CA ALA A 99 -4.85 1.26 3.94
C ALA A 99 -5.53 1.02 5.31
N GLY A 100 -6.14 -0.16 5.49
CA GLY A 100 -6.76 -0.59 6.74
C GLY A 100 -5.80 -1.18 7.79
N GLY A 101 -4.50 -1.30 7.51
CA GLY A 101 -3.51 -1.81 8.46
C GLY A 101 -3.48 -3.33 8.64
N GLN A 102 -4.15 -4.09 7.77
CA GLN A 102 -4.14 -5.57 7.82
C GLN A 102 -2.87 -6.17 7.21
N THR A 103 -2.18 -5.41 6.36
CA THR A 103 -0.90 -5.78 5.75
C THR A 103 -0.09 -4.52 5.48
N ALA A 104 1.24 -4.61 5.40
CA ALA A 104 2.10 -3.48 5.08
C ALA A 104 2.84 -3.72 3.77
N ILE A 105 2.47 -2.97 2.73
CA ILE A 105 3.12 -2.99 1.43
C ILE A 105 4.20 -1.92 1.37
N PHE A 106 5.40 -2.37 1.01
CA PHE A 106 6.58 -1.56 0.78
C PHE A 106 7.07 -1.73 -0.65
N PHE A 107 7.71 -0.68 -1.16
CA PHE A 107 8.46 -0.73 -2.40
C PHE A 107 9.93 -0.58 -2.11
N ILE A 108 10.72 -1.48 -2.69
CA ILE A 108 12.17 -1.37 -2.75
C ILE A 108 12.52 -0.70 -4.07
N ARG A 109 13.38 0.31 -4.04
CA ARG A 109 13.81 1.09 -5.20
C ARG A 109 15.33 1.20 -5.21
N ARG A 110 15.90 1.42 -6.40
CA ARG A 110 17.29 1.89 -6.52
C ARG A 110 17.35 3.37 -6.15
N LYS A 111 18.37 3.78 -5.39
CA LYS A 111 18.61 5.19 -5.04
C LYS A 111 18.85 6.07 -6.26
N SER A 112 19.46 5.51 -7.31
CA SER A 112 19.68 6.20 -8.59
C SER A 112 18.40 6.43 -9.38
N SER A 113 17.35 5.63 -9.14
CA SER A 113 16.06 5.72 -9.84
C SER A 113 14.87 5.46 -8.89
N PRO A 114 14.63 6.36 -7.91
CA PRO A 114 13.62 6.14 -6.87
C PRO A 114 12.17 6.10 -7.40
N GLY A 115 11.93 6.63 -8.61
CA GLY A 115 10.64 6.58 -9.29
C GLY A 115 10.39 5.29 -10.08
N SER A 116 11.40 4.45 -10.31
CA SER A 116 11.27 3.24 -11.14
C SER A 116 10.89 2.02 -10.30
N SER A 117 9.93 1.22 -10.77
CA SER A 117 9.53 -0.06 -10.15
C SER A 117 10.69 -1.03 -10.11
N TYR A 118 10.81 -1.76 -9.00
CA TYR A 118 11.88 -2.74 -8.83
C TYR A 118 11.39 -3.97 -8.06
N TYR A 119 11.04 -3.82 -6.78
CA TYR A 119 10.47 -4.90 -5.98
C TYR A 119 9.35 -4.40 -5.07
N THR A 120 8.33 -5.23 -4.88
CA THR A 120 7.25 -5.03 -3.91
C THR A 120 7.36 -6.05 -2.78
N LEU A 121 7.37 -5.57 -1.54
CA LEU A 121 7.49 -6.36 -0.32
C LEU A 121 6.21 -6.25 0.52
N GLU A 122 5.68 -7.38 0.96
CA GLU A 122 4.59 -7.49 1.93
C GLU A 122 5.16 -7.91 3.30
N LEU A 123 4.97 -7.05 4.30
CA LEU A 123 5.36 -7.30 5.70
C LEU A 123 4.11 -7.61 6.53
N ASP A 124 4.20 -8.68 7.33
CA ASP A 124 3.32 -8.88 8.48
C ASP A 124 3.83 -8.03 9.66
N GLU A 125 3.09 -7.00 10.04
CA GLU A 125 3.51 -6.10 11.12
C GLU A 125 3.39 -6.71 12.52
N LYS A 126 2.59 -7.76 12.70
CA LYS A 126 2.41 -8.40 14.01
C LYS A 126 3.61 -9.29 14.31
N GLU A 127 3.93 -10.16 13.36
CA GLU A 127 5.00 -11.15 13.51
C GLU A 127 6.37 -10.62 13.06
N LEU A 128 6.42 -9.45 12.41
CA LEU A 128 7.64 -8.89 11.80
C LEU A 128 8.33 -9.91 10.89
N ILE A 129 7.54 -10.51 9.99
CA ILE A 129 7.99 -11.44 8.95
C ILE A 129 7.63 -10.91 7.57
N VAL A 130 8.51 -11.12 6.61
CA VAL A 130 8.23 -10.85 5.20
C VAL A 130 7.38 -11.99 4.65
N ARG A 131 6.15 -11.67 4.23
CA ARG A 131 5.25 -12.65 3.61
C ARG A 131 5.65 -12.91 2.16
N GLN A 132 5.96 -11.85 1.42
CA GLN A 132 6.35 -11.92 0.02
C GLN A 132 7.29 -10.77 -0.35
N ASN A 133 8.23 -11.04 -1.25
CA ASN A 133 9.00 -10.01 -1.95
C ASN A 133 9.14 -10.42 -3.42
N ARG A 134 8.54 -9.64 -4.32
CA ARG A 134 8.38 -9.98 -5.74
C ARG A 134 8.79 -8.82 -6.63
N GLY A 135 9.56 -9.15 -7.67
CA GLY A 135 9.93 -8.24 -8.74
C GLY A 135 9.09 -8.46 -9.99
N LEU A 136 9.62 -8.03 -11.14
CA LEU A 136 9.00 -8.16 -12.45
C LEU A 136 8.50 -9.60 -12.71
N ARG A 137 7.23 -9.74 -13.11
CA ARG A 137 6.54 -11.01 -13.40
C ARG A 137 6.60 -12.02 -12.26
N ASN A 138 6.47 -11.55 -11.01
CA ASN A 138 6.63 -12.35 -9.79
C ASN A 138 8.03 -12.97 -9.63
N GLY A 139 9.03 -12.41 -10.31
CA GLY A 139 10.41 -12.85 -10.23
C GLY A 139 10.93 -12.86 -8.78
N PRO A 140 11.78 -13.83 -8.43
CA PRO A 140 12.37 -13.90 -7.10
C PRO A 140 13.31 -12.71 -6.84
N ARG A 141 13.60 -12.48 -5.56
CA ARG A 141 14.63 -11.54 -5.12
C ARG A 141 16.02 -11.97 -5.59
N THR A 142 16.81 -11.02 -6.08
CA THR A 142 18.23 -11.23 -6.33
C THR A 142 19.00 -11.34 -5.00
N PRO A 143 20.24 -11.86 -4.99
CA PRO A 143 21.08 -11.85 -3.79
C PRO A 143 21.27 -10.45 -3.17
N GLU A 144 21.41 -9.42 -4.00
CA GLU A 144 21.48 -8.02 -3.58
C GLU A 144 20.23 -7.60 -2.79
N VAL A 145 19.04 -7.95 -3.31
CA VAL A 145 17.76 -7.60 -2.67
C VAL A 145 17.52 -8.44 -1.41
N GLN A 146 17.97 -9.70 -1.39
CA GLN A 146 17.97 -10.53 -0.18
C GLN A 146 18.77 -9.88 0.94
N ALA A 147 20.03 -9.53 0.67
CA ALA A 147 20.91 -8.98 1.69
C ALA A 147 20.34 -7.66 2.24
N PHE A 148 19.75 -6.84 1.36
CA PHE A 148 19.07 -5.63 1.77
C PHE A 148 17.79 -5.91 2.61
N GLU A 149 16.99 -6.91 2.23
CA GLU A 149 15.81 -7.35 2.98
C GLU A 149 16.18 -7.84 4.38
N ASP A 150 17.20 -8.69 4.51
CA ASP A 150 17.66 -9.24 5.79
C ASP A 150 18.21 -8.14 6.72
N LEU A 151 19.01 -7.23 6.15
CA LEU A 151 19.51 -6.06 6.86
C LEU A 151 18.37 -5.16 7.35
N TRP A 152 17.40 -4.89 6.48
CA TRP A 152 16.23 -4.10 6.85
C TRP A 152 15.38 -4.78 7.92
N LEU A 153 15.13 -6.09 7.79
CA LEU A 153 14.30 -6.84 8.72
C LEU A 153 14.94 -6.96 10.11
N SER A 154 16.26 -7.20 10.17
CA SER A 154 17.00 -7.19 11.43
C SER A 154 16.93 -5.82 12.12
N TRP A 155 17.06 -4.74 11.36
CA TRP A 155 16.90 -3.37 11.87
C TRP A 155 15.46 -3.08 12.35
N VAL A 156 14.43 -3.55 11.62
CA VAL A 156 13.03 -3.45 12.04
C VAL A 156 12.80 -4.18 13.38
N ARG A 157 13.32 -5.41 13.51
CA ARG A 157 13.21 -6.23 14.73
C ARG A 157 13.97 -5.63 15.92
N ALA A 158 15.04 -4.88 15.67
CA ALA A 158 15.75 -4.11 16.68
C ALA A 158 15.01 -2.83 17.13
N GLY A 159 13.77 -2.61 16.67
CA GLY A 159 12.96 -1.44 17.00
C GLY A 159 13.15 -0.26 16.04
N ALA A 160 13.73 -0.50 14.86
CA ALA A 160 14.03 0.52 13.85
C ALA A 160 14.81 1.73 14.42
N PRO A 161 15.95 1.51 15.12
CA PRO A 161 16.69 2.58 15.79
C PRO A 161 17.20 3.61 14.79
N LYS A 162 17.09 4.89 15.15
CA LYS A 162 17.54 6.02 14.33
C LYS A 162 18.46 6.92 15.15
N ASP A 163 19.45 7.51 14.49
CA ASP A 163 20.33 8.49 15.10
C ASP A 163 19.62 9.85 15.28
N LYS A 164 20.32 10.82 15.85
CA LYS A 164 19.80 12.20 16.03
C LYS A 164 19.46 12.90 14.71
N SER A 165 20.00 12.41 13.59
CA SER A 165 19.74 12.90 12.23
C SER A 165 18.62 12.14 11.52
N GLY A 166 17.98 11.18 12.20
CA GLY A 166 16.93 10.33 11.64
C GLY A 166 17.42 9.23 10.69
N LYS A 167 18.74 9.01 10.59
CA LYS A 167 19.30 7.93 9.77
C LYS A 167 19.26 6.60 10.54
N PRO A 168 19.06 5.47 9.84
CA PRO A 168 19.07 4.16 10.48
C PRO A 168 20.41 3.86 11.16
N VAL A 169 20.36 3.43 12.42
CA VAL A 169 21.53 2.90 13.13
C VAL A 169 21.64 1.41 12.83
N ILE A 170 22.66 1.03 12.08
CA ILE A 170 22.94 -0.37 11.77
C ILE A 170 23.95 -0.87 12.79
N GLN A 171 23.52 -1.72 13.71
CA GLN A 171 24.44 -2.45 14.57
C GLN A 171 25.01 -3.62 13.77
N MET A 172 26.21 -3.47 13.23
CA MET A 172 26.97 -4.63 12.75
C MET A 172 27.29 -5.49 13.97
N LYS A 173 26.80 -6.73 14.02
CA LYS A 173 27.32 -7.71 14.98
C LYS A 173 28.81 -7.90 14.65
N LYS A 174 29.70 -7.43 15.53
CA LYS A 174 31.08 -7.90 15.57
C LYS A 174 31.04 -9.39 15.87
N GLY A 175 31.60 -10.21 14.98
CA GLY A 175 31.84 -11.62 15.28
C GLY A 175 31.69 -12.54 14.07
N GLU A 176 32.72 -12.55 13.22
CA GLU A 176 33.29 -13.76 12.64
C GLU A 176 34.76 -13.43 12.34
N GLU A 177 35.56 -13.34 13.40
CA GLU A 177 36.93 -13.83 13.32
C GLU A 177 36.80 -15.34 13.10
N VAL A 178 37.14 -15.79 11.90
CA VAL A 178 37.38 -17.21 11.66
C VAL A 178 38.89 -17.35 11.49
N ALA A 179 39.46 -18.06 12.46
CA ALA A 179 40.84 -18.47 12.56
C ALA A 179 41.28 -19.36 11.37
#